data_AF-A0A2N5U355-F1
#
_entry.id   AF-A0A2N5U355-F1
#
_cell.length_a   1.000
_cell.length_b   1.000
_cell.length_c   1.000
_cell.angle_alpha   90.00
_cell.angle_beta   90.00
_cell.angle_gamma   90.00
#
_symmetry.space_group_name_H-M   'P 1'
#
loop_
_entity.id
_entity.type
_entity.pdbx_description
1 polymer ?
#
loop_
_entity_poly.entity_id
_entity_poly.type
_entity_poly.pdbx_seq_one_letter_code
_entity_poly.pdbx_strand_id
1 'polypeptide(L)'
;MGTVLKATRNNILGQMEITCLTNFYRIGNIRALLDNPNFPATVTPFIREVKSLYNPIPSTHHTQTKNRMNLDDHLFKGLIARMNEMFPLVNRTWISSDKWDRIKSRNLNKFAPLNSRVLKIPNLVNDKIVFSSVATSQNNCVVALKPNTHGLNFGIIELIFQHSRIDSLDKEASTDTWLSIKPLIPAPLSVGRLYRQLEKYDQLGVTLRKIDKSSTSSIIHSTEILSHCAWTRYKPKSLAEKNTNQSTRKTDEEYIALVCLDR
;
A
#
# COMPACT_ATOMS: atom_id res chain seq x y z
N MET A 1 27.04 -2.19 -31.67
CA MET A 1 26.88 -3.44 -32.45
C MET A 1 26.05 -4.40 -31.60
N GLY A 2 24.74 -4.48 -31.85
CA GLY A 2 23.83 -5.41 -31.21
C GLY A 2 23.14 -6.20 -32.31
N THR A 3 23.36 -7.51 -32.31
CA THR A 3 23.03 -8.44 -33.39
C THR A 3 21.52 -8.44 -33.65
N VAL A 4 21.12 -8.07 -34.87
CA VAL A 4 19.74 -8.15 -35.36
C VAL A 4 19.35 -9.62 -35.45
N LEU A 5 18.47 -10.07 -34.55
CA LEU A 5 17.85 -11.39 -34.64
C LEU A 5 16.91 -11.39 -35.86
N LYS A 6 17.33 -12.13 -36.89
CA LYS A 6 16.55 -12.41 -38.09
C LYS A 6 15.20 -13.02 -37.71
N ALA A 7 14.15 -12.38 -38.21
CA ALA A 7 12.76 -12.69 -37.98
C ALA A 7 12.38 -14.15 -38.28
N THR A 8 11.82 -14.82 -37.28
CA THR A 8 11.02 -16.04 -37.44
C THR A 8 9.54 -15.65 -37.51
N ARG A 9 9.07 -15.42 -38.74
CA ARG A 9 7.69 -15.49 -39.32
C ARG A 9 6.42 -15.10 -38.54
N ASN A 10 6.45 -14.62 -37.30
CA ASN A 10 5.28 -14.06 -36.62
C ASN A 10 5.64 -12.71 -35.98
N ASN A 11 5.08 -11.63 -36.51
CA ASN A 11 5.32 -10.22 -36.13
C ASN A 11 4.87 -9.83 -34.71
N ILE A 12 4.61 -10.79 -33.82
CA ILE A 12 4.06 -10.59 -32.48
C ILE A 12 5.19 -10.31 -31.46
N LEU A 13 6.39 -10.88 -31.66
CA LEU A 13 7.55 -10.63 -30.79
C LEU A 13 8.03 -9.18 -30.89
N GLY A 14 8.10 -8.62 -32.11
CA GLY A 14 8.41 -7.21 -32.33
C GLY A 14 7.33 -6.28 -31.77
N GLN A 15 6.06 -6.66 -31.83
CA GLN A 15 4.95 -5.91 -31.20
C GLN A 15 5.01 -5.97 -29.66
N MET A 16 5.44 -7.08 -29.06
CA MET A 16 5.68 -7.19 -27.61
C MET A 16 6.90 -6.40 -27.15
N GLU A 17 7.99 -6.39 -27.92
CA GLU A 17 9.18 -5.60 -27.61
C GLU A 17 8.87 -4.10 -27.73
N ILE A 18 8.15 -3.70 -28.79
CA ILE A 18 7.58 -2.36 -28.92
C ILE A 18 6.65 -2.09 -27.75
N THR A 19 5.72 -2.97 -27.38
CA THR A 19 4.77 -2.75 -26.27
C THR A 19 5.48 -2.71 -24.91
N CYS A 20 6.57 -3.44 -24.71
CA CYS A 20 7.37 -3.42 -23.49
C CYS A 20 8.16 -2.10 -23.39
N LEU A 21 8.80 -1.69 -24.48
CA LEU A 21 9.44 -0.38 -24.60
C LEU A 21 8.43 0.77 -24.47
N THR A 22 7.22 0.54 -24.99
CA THR A 22 6.10 1.48 -25.04
C THR A 22 5.24 1.40 -23.79
N ASN A 23 5.35 0.47 -22.86
CA ASN A 23 4.51 0.46 -21.66
C ASN A 23 5.34 0.43 -20.36
N PHE A 24 6.49 -0.24 -20.37
CA PHE A 24 7.33 -0.43 -19.19
C PHE A 24 8.56 0.49 -19.19
N TYR A 25 9.30 0.59 -20.31
CA TYR A 25 10.31 1.64 -20.47
C TYR A 25 9.71 3.02 -20.74
N ARG A 26 8.38 3.11 -20.93
CA ARG A 26 7.67 4.36 -21.18
C ARG A 26 7.92 5.39 -20.09
N ILE A 27 8.07 5.04 -18.81
CA ILE A 27 8.29 6.05 -17.75
C ILE A 27 9.72 6.63 -17.79
N GLY A 28 10.74 5.79 -18.02
CA GLY A 28 12.11 6.24 -18.21
C GLY A 28 12.29 7.02 -19.51
N ASN A 29 11.68 6.51 -20.60
CA ASN A 29 11.71 7.13 -21.92
C ASN A 29 10.83 8.38 -22.00
N ILE A 30 9.69 8.47 -21.32
CA ILE A 30 8.85 9.68 -21.24
C ILE A 30 9.55 10.74 -20.41
N ARG A 31 10.25 10.39 -19.31
CA ARG A 31 11.12 11.35 -18.62
C ARG A 31 12.20 11.90 -19.55
N ALA A 32 12.96 11.02 -20.20
CA ALA A 32 13.99 11.42 -21.16
C ALA A 32 13.43 12.22 -22.36
N LEU A 33 12.23 11.87 -22.83
CA LEU A 33 11.56 12.56 -23.92
C LEU A 33 11.06 13.93 -23.47
N LEU A 34 10.36 14.04 -22.33
CA LEU A 34 9.81 15.30 -21.79
C LEU A 34 10.90 16.27 -21.29
N ASP A 35 12.12 15.80 -21.03
CA ASP A 35 13.28 16.63 -20.70
C ASP A 35 14.04 17.12 -21.94
N ASN A 36 13.59 16.78 -23.16
CA ASN A 36 14.16 17.28 -24.41
C ASN A 36 13.82 18.78 -24.62
N PRO A 37 14.82 19.67 -24.78
CA PRO A 37 14.60 21.11 -24.93
C PRO A 37 13.98 21.54 -26.27
N ASN A 38 13.85 20.63 -27.25
CA ASN A 38 13.45 20.97 -28.63
C ASN A 38 11.93 20.93 -28.90
N PHE A 39 11.07 20.98 -27.87
CA PHE A 39 9.63 21.01 -28.12
C PHE A 39 9.11 22.41 -28.48
N PRO A 40 8.07 22.49 -29.34
CA PRO A 40 7.41 23.76 -29.65
C PRO A 40 6.82 24.41 -28.39
N ALA A 41 6.92 25.74 -28.29
CA ALA A 41 6.46 26.50 -27.12
C ALA A 41 4.96 26.26 -26.79
N THR A 42 4.15 25.94 -27.79
CA THR A 42 2.71 25.65 -27.70
C THR A 42 2.35 24.39 -26.92
N VAL A 43 3.23 23.39 -26.81
CA VAL A 43 2.98 22.16 -26.04
C VAL A 43 3.52 22.19 -24.60
N THR A 44 4.25 23.24 -24.23
CA THR A 44 4.81 23.46 -22.89
C THR A 44 3.79 23.32 -21.74
N PRO A 45 2.54 23.85 -21.83
CA PRO A 45 1.56 23.73 -20.75
C PRO A 45 1.19 22.28 -20.43
N PHE A 46 1.01 21.46 -21.48
CA PHE A 46 0.67 20.05 -21.36
C PHE A 46 1.87 19.22 -20.89
N ILE A 47 3.08 19.56 -21.33
CA ILE A 47 4.32 18.95 -20.81
C ILE A 47 4.44 19.20 -19.29
N ARG A 48 4.09 20.40 -18.81
CA ARG A 48 4.10 20.75 -17.37
C ARG A 48 3.10 19.92 -16.57
N GLU A 49 1.91 19.70 -17.13
CA GLU A 49 0.82 18.93 -16.51
C GLU A 49 1.11 17.43 -16.47
N VAL A 50 1.72 16.91 -17.53
CA VAL A 50 2.22 15.53 -17.57
C VAL A 50 3.38 15.37 -16.58
N LYS A 51 4.33 16.32 -16.53
CA LYS A 51 5.41 16.29 -15.53
C LYS A 51 4.90 16.40 -14.09
N SER A 52 3.80 17.10 -13.80
CA SER A 52 3.28 17.19 -12.42
C SER A 52 2.66 15.88 -11.91
N LEU A 53 2.27 14.97 -12.80
CA LEU A 53 1.83 13.61 -12.45
C LEU A 53 3.00 12.69 -12.07
N TYR A 54 4.24 13.01 -12.49
CA TYR A 54 5.43 12.15 -12.35
C TYR A 54 6.60 12.76 -11.60
N ASN A 55 6.62 14.07 -11.44
CA ASN A 55 7.52 14.71 -10.51
C ASN A 55 7.18 14.10 -9.15
N PRO A 56 8.17 13.51 -8.45
CA PRO A 56 7.94 13.22 -7.04
C PRO A 56 7.37 14.48 -6.44
N ILE A 57 6.24 14.36 -5.71
CA ILE A 57 5.72 15.45 -4.89
C ILE A 57 6.96 16.05 -4.25
N PRO A 58 7.29 17.33 -4.52
CA PRO A 58 8.50 17.92 -3.98
C PRO A 58 8.50 17.56 -2.51
N SER A 59 9.60 16.99 -2.03
CA SER A 59 9.80 16.86 -0.61
C SER A 59 9.82 18.30 -0.11
N THR A 60 8.63 18.81 0.20
CA THR A 60 8.51 20.01 0.96
C THR A 60 9.16 19.60 2.27
N HIS A 61 10.22 20.31 2.63
CA HIS A 61 10.67 20.33 4.00
C HIS A 61 9.47 20.81 4.81
N HIS A 62 8.59 19.89 5.18
CA HIS A 62 7.60 20.16 6.19
C HIS A 62 8.41 20.33 7.45
N THR A 63 8.45 21.58 7.91
CA THR A 63 8.45 21.85 9.34
C THR A 63 7.54 20.82 9.95
N GLN A 64 8.08 19.91 10.76
CA GLN A 64 7.31 18.90 11.48
C GLN A 64 6.31 19.64 12.37
N THR A 65 5.17 20.04 11.82
CA THR A 65 3.97 20.25 12.61
C THR A 65 3.77 18.90 13.27
N LYS A 66 3.95 18.87 14.59
CA LYS A 66 3.84 17.68 15.42
C LYS A 66 2.40 17.18 15.32
N ASN A 67 2.06 16.48 14.24
CA ASN A 67 0.78 15.81 14.01
C ASN A 67 0.74 14.56 14.90
N ARG A 68 0.81 14.81 16.21
CA ARG A 68 0.66 13.81 17.24
C ARG A 68 -0.81 13.53 17.38
N MET A 69 -1.16 12.25 17.36
CA MET A 69 -2.51 11.78 17.61
C MET A 69 -2.44 10.55 18.51
N ASN A 70 -3.57 10.20 19.12
CA ASN A 70 -3.71 8.92 19.79
C ASN A 70 -4.35 7.93 18.83
N LEU A 71 -3.85 6.71 18.79
CA LEU A 71 -4.53 5.59 18.14
C LEU A 71 -5.82 5.27 18.88
N ASP A 72 -6.84 4.82 18.15
CA ASP A 72 -8.02 4.23 18.75
C ASP A 72 -7.67 2.91 19.48
N ASP A 73 -8.56 2.46 20.35
CA ASP A 73 -8.33 1.30 21.20
C ASP A 73 -8.06 0.01 20.41
N HIS A 74 -8.69 -0.16 19.24
CA HIS A 74 -8.51 -1.35 18.42
C HIS A 74 -7.10 -1.36 17.81
N LEU A 75 -6.71 -0.27 17.14
CA LEU A 75 -5.39 -0.12 16.56
C LEU A 75 -4.28 -0.14 17.63
N PHE A 76 -4.53 0.44 18.80
CA PHE A 76 -3.55 0.45 19.88
C PHE A 76 -3.34 -0.95 20.49
N LYS A 77 -4.41 -1.73 20.69
CA LYS A 77 -4.29 -3.15 21.08
C LYS A 77 -3.52 -3.94 20.02
N GLY A 78 -3.81 -3.69 18.74
CA GLY A 78 -3.06 -4.26 17.62
C GLY A 78 -1.58 -3.92 17.70
N LEU A 79 -1.22 -2.65 17.92
CA LEU A 79 0.16 -2.20 18.05
C LEU A 79 0.88 -2.90 19.21
N ILE A 80 0.25 -3.03 20.38
CA ILE A 80 0.84 -3.73 21.53
C ILE A 80 1.11 -5.20 21.21
N ALA A 81 0.18 -5.88 20.53
CA ALA A 81 0.39 -7.27 20.11
C ALA A 81 1.59 -7.38 19.17
N ARG A 82 1.68 -6.50 18.17
CA ARG A 82 2.79 -6.47 17.20
C ARG A 82 4.13 -6.12 17.84
N MET A 83 4.14 -5.21 18.82
CA MET A 83 5.35 -4.89 19.60
C MET A 83 5.87 -6.10 20.36
N ASN A 84 5.00 -6.87 21.00
CA ASN A 84 5.41 -8.09 21.72
C ASN A 84 5.91 -9.20 20.79
N GLU A 85 5.42 -9.25 19.55
CA GLU A 85 5.84 -10.23 18.56
C GLU A 85 7.19 -9.86 17.92
N MET A 86 7.37 -8.60 17.51
CA MET A 86 8.55 -8.16 16.76
C MET A 86 9.69 -7.67 17.64
N PHE A 87 9.37 -7.13 18.82
CA PHE A 87 10.34 -6.54 19.75
C PHE A 87 10.12 -7.10 21.17
N PRO A 88 10.22 -8.44 21.35
CA PRO A 88 10.04 -9.05 22.65
C PRO A 88 11.11 -8.57 23.62
N LEU A 89 10.68 -8.24 24.84
CA LEU A 89 11.60 -7.88 25.91
C LEU A 89 11.98 -9.13 26.72
N VAL A 90 13.23 -9.18 27.18
CA VAL A 90 13.69 -10.27 28.04
C VAL A 90 12.92 -10.22 29.37
N ASN A 91 12.16 -11.28 29.66
CA ASN A 91 11.35 -11.43 30.88
C ASN A 91 10.30 -10.33 31.11
N ARG A 92 9.95 -9.56 30.07
CA ARG A 92 8.95 -8.48 30.14
C ARG A 92 7.97 -8.53 28.99
N THR A 93 6.83 -7.90 29.17
CA THR A 93 5.80 -7.77 28.12
C THR A 93 5.37 -6.31 28.00
N TRP A 94 5.25 -5.83 26.76
CA TRP A 94 4.64 -4.54 26.47
C TRP A 94 3.15 -4.57 26.81
N ILE A 95 2.71 -3.58 27.57
CA ILE A 95 1.29 -3.37 27.92
C ILE A 95 0.93 -1.89 27.80
N SER A 96 -0.37 -1.56 27.76
CA SER A 96 -0.79 -0.17 27.77
C SER A 96 -0.35 0.53 29.05
N SER A 97 -0.01 1.82 28.94
CA SER A 97 0.42 2.66 30.07
C SER A 97 -0.66 2.71 31.15
N ASP A 98 -1.94 2.83 30.77
CA ASP A 98 -3.05 2.82 31.72
C ASP A 98 -3.16 1.52 32.52
N LYS A 99 -2.88 0.38 31.86
CA LYS A 99 -2.85 -0.93 32.53
C LYS A 99 -1.64 -1.05 33.44
N TRP A 100 -0.48 -0.59 32.97
CA TRP A 100 0.76 -0.57 33.74
C TRP A 100 0.62 0.26 35.02
N ASP A 101 0.05 1.45 34.93
CA ASP A 101 -0.15 2.33 36.09
C ASP A 101 -1.00 1.70 37.19
N ARG A 102 -1.96 0.84 36.82
CA ARG A 102 -2.81 0.11 37.77
C ARG A 102 -2.11 -1.07 38.44
N ILE A 103 -1.11 -1.68 37.80
CA ILE A 103 -0.47 -2.93 38.25
C ILE A 103 0.99 -2.79 38.67
N LYS A 104 1.60 -1.61 38.47
CA LYS A 104 3.03 -1.37 38.69
C LYS A 104 3.49 -1.75 40.10
N SER A 105 2.69 -1.50 41.14
CA SER A 105 3.03 -1.84 42.53
C SER A 105 3.25 -3.34 42.78
N ARG A 106 2.67 -4.23 41.95
CA ARG A 106 2.74 -5.69 42.14
C ARG A 106 3.73 -6.39 41.22
N ASN A 107 4.04 -5.82 40.05
CA ASN A 107 4.82 -6.51 39.01
C ASN A 107 5.67 -5.54 38.16
N LEU A 108 6.34 -4.57 38.77
CA LEU A 108 7.19 -3.57 38.10
C LEU A 108 8.16 -4.17 37.06
N ASN A 109 8.77 -5.33 37.39
CA ASN A 109 9.83 -5.91 36.57
C ASN A 109 9.33 -6.83 35.44
N LYS A 110 8.01 -7.07 35.33
CA LYS A 110 7.43 -7.98 34.33
C LYS A 110 6.80 -7.25 33.13
N PHE A 111 6.63 -5.94 33.21
CA PHE A 111 5.87 -5.19 32.21
C PHE A 111 6.54 -3.88 31.85
N ALA A 112 6.49 -3.53 30.57
CA ALA A 112 6.93 -2.25 30.05
C ALA A 112 5.73 -1.47 29.49
N PRO A 113 5.58 -0.17 29.82
CA PRO A 113 4.47 0.62 29.36
C PRO A 113 4.66 1.10 27.91
N LEU A 114 3.59 1.00 27.13
CA LEU A 114 3.44 1.60 25.81
C LEU A 114 2.28 2.61 25.87
N ASN A 115 2.38 3.74 25.17
CA ASN A 115 1.28 4.70 25.06
C ASN A 115 0.70 4.71 23.64
N SER A 116 -0.54 5.16 23.48
CA SER A 116 -1.23 5.21 22.18
C SER A 116 -0.82 6.42 21.32
N ARG A 117 0.05 7.30 21.83
CA ARG A 117 0.44 8.52 21.14
C ARG A 117 1.44 8.19 20.03
N VAL A 118 1.09 8.57 18.82
CA VAL A 118 1.88 8.34 17.61
C VAL A 118 2.13 9.65 16.88
N LEU A 119 3.20 9.68 16.08
CA LEU A 119 3.44 10.76 15.12
C LEU A 119 2.90 10.33 13.76
N LYS A 120 1.81 10.94 13.31
CA LYS A 120 1.29 10.70 11.96
C LYS A 120 2.26 11.29 10.93
N ILE A 121 2.63 10.51 9.94
CA ILE A 121 3.45 10.95 8.81
C ILE A 121 2.65 10.84 7.51
N PRO A 122 2.83 11.76 6.55
CA PRO A 122 2.04 11.77 5.33
C PRO A 122 2.43 10.63 4.39
N ASN A 123 3.73 10.35 4.30
CA ASN A 123 4.30 9.40 3.36
C ASN A 123 5.42 8.60 4.02
N LEU A 124 5.55 7.34 3.61
CA LEU A 124 6.71 6.49 3.84
C LEU A 124 7.49 6.38 2.53
N VAL A 125 8.78 6.66 2.56
CA VAL A 125 9.67 6.47 1.39
C VAL A 125 10.55 5.26 1.66
N ASN A 126 10.47 4.26 0.80
CA ASN A 126 11.32 3.08 0.85
C ASN A 126 11.87 2.79 -0.55
N ASP A 127 13.19 2.79 -0.72
CA ASP A 127 13.88 2.60 -2.01
C ASP A 127 13.33 3.46 -3.16
N LYS A 128 13.14 4.77 -2.90
CA LYS A 128 12.58 5.78 -3.83
C LYS A 128 11.09 5.57 -4.18
N ILE A 129 10.44 4.55 -3.64
CA ILE A 129 8.99 4.35 -3.76
C ILE A 129 8.31 5.10 -2.61
N VAL A 130 7.30 5.90 -2.96
CA VAL A 130 6.52 6.68 -2.00
C VAL A 130 5.21 5.94 -1.72
N PHE A 131 5.01 5.55 -0.47
CA PHE A 131 3.76 4.99 0.05
C PHE A 131 3.01 6.09 0.79
N SER A 132 1.71 6.17 0.59
CA SER A 132 0.85 7.20 1.17
C SER A 132 -0.40 6.58 1.76
N SER A 133 -1.03 7.25 2.73
CA SER A 133 -2.39 6.88 3.10
C SER A 133 -3.37 7.20 1.96
N VAL A 134 -4.47 6.45 1.87
CA VAL A 134 -5.54 6.66 0.88
C VAL A 134 -6.13 8.07 0.93
N ALA A 135 -6.13 8.70 2.10
CA ALA A 135 -6.55 10.09 2.27
C ALA A 135 -5.55 11.10 1.67
N THR A 136 -4.26 10.75 1.64
CA THR A 136 -3.20 11.61 1.10
C THR A 136 -3.03 11.41 -0.40
N SER A 137 -3.04 10.16 -0.87
CA SER A 137 -2.97 9.81 -2.28
C SER A 137 -3.68 8.49 -2.52
N GLN A 138 -4.60 8.47 -3.49
CA GLN A 138 -5.26 7.23 -3.92
C GLN A 138 -4.30 6.36 -4.73
N ASN A 139 -3.38 6.93 -5.50
CA ASN A 139 -2.51 6.15 -6.37
C ASN A 139 -1.50 5.31 -5.58
N ASN A 140 -1.04 5.84 -4.44
CA ASN A 140 0.12 5.30 -3.72
C ASN A 140 -0.22 4.53 -2.42
N CYS A 141 -1.46 4.04 -2.30
CA CYS A 141 -1.99 3.53 -1.02
C CYS A 141 -2.23 2.02 -0.98
N VAL A 142 -2.01 1.26 -2.05
CA VAL A 142 -2.23 -0.19 -2.05
C VAL A 142 -0.89 -0.91 -2.03
N VAL A 143 -0.76 -1.87 -1.12
CA VAL A 143 0.49 -2.61 -0.91
C VAL A 143 0.26 -4.10 -0.94
N ALA A 144 1.27 -4.81 -1.42
CA ALA A 144 1.45 -6.24 -1.20
C ALA A 144 2.32 -6.44 0.04
N LEU A 145 1.98 -7.43 0.85
CA LEU A 145 2.71 -7.77 2.07
C LEU A 145 3.57 -9.01 1.83
N LYS A 146 4.62 -9.15 2.63
CA LYS A 146 5.46 -10.34 2.61
C LYS A 146 4.63 -11.58 2.98
N PRO A 147 4.99 -12.76 2.46
CA PRO A 147 4.37 -14.01 2.88
C PRO A 147 4.38 -14.15 4.40
N ASN A 148 3.32 -14.75 4.97
CA ASN A 148 3.14 -14.98 6.41
C ASN A 148 2.88 -13.72 7.27
N THR A 149 2.54 -12.58 6.65
CA THR A 149 2.08 -11.38 7.39
C THR A 149 0.64 -11.59 7.87
N HIS A 150 0.43 -12.45 8.88
CA HIS A 150 -0.87 -12.68 9.54
C HIS A 150 -2.02 -13.08 8.61
N GLY A 151 -1.71 -13.81 7.53
CA GLY A 151 -2.69 -14.19 6.50
C GLY A 151 -3.14 -13.03 5.60
N LEU A 152 -2.53 -11.85 5.74
CA LEU A 152 -2.77 -10.69 4.90
C LEU A 152 -1.78 -10.68 3.74
N ASN A 153 -2.31 -10.63 2.53
CA ASN A 153 -1.50 -10.55 1.31
C ASN A 153 -1.50 -9.13 0.72
N PHE A 154 -2.62 -8.42 0.88
CA PHE A 154 -2.84 -7.11 0.28
C PHE A 154 -3.61 -6.21 1.23
N GLY A 155 -3.35 -4.91 1.18
CA GLY A 155 -4.07 -3.94 1.99
C GLY A 155 -4.04 -2.53 1.43
N ILE A 156 -5.03 -1.73 1.83
CA ILE A 156 -5.08 -0.28 1.58
C ILE A 156 -4.53 0.42 2.82
N ILE A 157 -3.54 1.28 2.66
CA ILE A 157 -2.97 2.09 3.73
C ILE A 157 -3.99 3.16 4.14
N GLU A 158 -4.44 3.12 5.39
CA GLU A 158 -5.32 4.14 5.96
C GLU A 158 -4.53 5.16 6.77
N LEU A 159 -3.47 4.72 7.46
CA LEU A 159 -2.64 5.56 8.31
C LEU A 159 -1.19 5.10 8.22
N ILE A 160 -0.26 6.06 8.17
CA ILE A 160 1.18 5.83 8.36
C ILE A 160 1.60 6.64 9.58
N PHE A 161 2.32 6.01 10.50
CA PHE A 161 2.73 6.67 11.73
C PHE A 161 4.05 6.12 12.27
N GLN A 162 4.73 6.95 13.06
CA GLN A 162 5.88 6.55 13.84
C GLN A 162 5.47 6.38 15.30
N HIS A 163 5.96 5.31 15.91
CA HIS A 163 5.83 5.06 17.33
C HIS A 163 7.21 4.91 17.95
N SER A 164 7.41 5.52 19.11
CA SER A 164 8.68 5.43 19.84
C SER A 164 8.51 4.60 21.10
N ARG A 165 9.44 3.66 21.27
CA ARG A 165 9.59 2.86 22.50
C ARG A 165 10.89 3.24 23.17
N ILE A 166 10.92 3.09 24.49
CA ILE A 166 12.15 3.23 25.27
C ILE A 166 12.38 1.85 25.87
N ASP A 167 13.50 1.23 25.51
CA ASP A 167 13.92 0.06 26.27
C ASP A 167 14.38 0.54 27.65
N SER A 168 13.67 0.12 28.68
CA SER A 168 13.99 0.43 30.07
C SER A 168 15.37 -0.07 30.53
N LEU A 169 15.98 -1.03 29.84
CA LEU A 169 17.30 -1.57 30.19
C LEU A 169 18.43 -0.68 29.63
N ASP A 170 18.38 -0.38 28.34
CA ASP A 170 19.41 0.41 27.65
C ASP A 170 19.13 1.93 27.64
N LYS A 171 17.91 2.33 28.03
CA LYS A 171 17.37 3.71 27.96
C LYS A 171 17.42 4.33 26.56
N GLU A 172 17.69 3.55 25.53
CA GLU A 172 17.66 4.01 24.16
C GLU A 172 16.23 4.10 23.65
N ALA A 173 15.93 5.24 23.03
CA ALA A 173 14.66 5.45 22.34
C ALA A 173 14.80 4.89 20.92
N SER A 174 14.02 3.85 20.62
CA SER A 174 13.83 3.36 19.25
C SER A 174 12.57 3.95 18.66
N THR A 175 12.63 4.37 17.40
CA THR A 175 11.46 4.85 16.66
C THR A 175 11.24 3.98 15.43
N ASP A 176 10.05 3.45 15.29
CA ASP A 176 9.68 2.51 14.22
C ASP A 176 8.50 3.08 13.43
N THR A 177 8.45 2.73 12.15
CA THR A 177 7.37 3.16 11.25
C THR A 177 6.38 2.02 11.04
N TRP A 178 5.11 2.33 11.28
CA TRP A 178 3.98 1.42 11.24
C TRP A 178 2.91 1.94 10.29
N LEU A 179 2.08 1.01 9.81
CA LEU A 179 0.94 1.32 8.96
C LEU A 179 -0.31 0.65 9.53
N SER A 180 -1.42 1.39 9.51
CA SER A 180 -2.76 0.79 9.60
C SER A 180 -3.22 0.48 8.19
N ILE A 181 -3.50 -0.78 7.93
CA ILE A 181 -3.96 -1.25 6.63
C ILE A 181 -5.35 -1.86 6.73
N LYS A 182 -6.22 -1.52 5.77
CA LYS A 182 -7.47 -2.21 5.55
C LYS A 182 -7.23 -3.46 4.69
N PRO A 183 -7.47 -4.67 5.20
CA PRO A 183 -7.26 -5.90 4.44
C PRO A 183 -8.07 -5.96 3.14
N LEU A 184 -7.44 -6.48 2.09
CA LEU A 184 -8.09 -6.81 0.83
C LEU A 184 -8.26 -8.33 0.73
N ILE A 185 -9.51 -8.79 0.87
CA ILE A 185 -9.82 -10.23 0.88
C ILE A 185 -9.95 -10.77 -0.56
N PRO A 186 -9.69 -12.07 -0.80
CA PRO A 186 -9.96 -12.69 -2.09
C PRO A 186 -11.41 -12.44 -2.54
N ALA A 187 -11.61 -12.09 -3.81
CA ALA A 187 -12.95 -11.99 -4.37
C ALA A 187 -13.61 -13.39 -4.44
N PRO A 188 -14.94 -13.52 -4.23
CA PRO A 188 -15.64 -14.79 -4.39
C PRO A 188 -15.48 -15.37 -5.80
N LEU A 189 -15.45 -16.69 -5.92
CA LEU A 189 -15.29 -17.39 -7.21
C LEU A 189 -16.41 -17.05 -8.22
N SER A 190 -17.63 -16.79 -7.75
CA SER A 190 -18.77 -16.37 -8.57
C SER A 190 -18.50 -15.04 -9.27
N VAL A 191 -17.84 -14.12 -8.56
CA VAL A 191 -17.44 -12.82 -9.06
C VAL A 191 -16.25 -13.01 -10.00
N GLY A 192 -15.22 -13.78 -9.59
CA GLY A 192 -14.06 -14.12 -10.41
C GLY A 192 -14.39 -14.61 -11.83
N ARG A 193 -15.51 -15.36 -12.01
CA ARG A 193 -15.98 -15.78 -13.34
C ARG A 193 -16.30 -14.62 -14.30
N LEU A 194 -16.81 -13.50 -13.79
CA LEU A 194 -17.06 -12.29 -14.59
C LEU A 194 -15.75 -11.62 -15.05
N TYR A 195 -14.63 -11.97 -14.40
CA TYR A 195 -13.29 -11.44 -14.67
C TYR A 195 -12.37 -12.49 -15.30
N ARG A 196 -12.89 -13.60 -15.85
CA ARG A 196 -12.10 -14.54 -16.68
C ARG A 196 -11.38 -13.87 -17.85
N GLN A 197 -11.84 -12.70 -18.28
CA GLN A 197 -11.14 -11.89 -19.29
C GLN A 197 -9.78 -11.39 -18.78
N LEU A 198 -9.61 -11.24 -17.46
CA LEU A 198 -8.35 -10.89 -16.81
C LEU A 198 -7.41 -12.10 -16.64
N GLU A 199 -7.95 -13.33 -16.55
CA GLU A 199 -7.16 -14.58 -16.54
C GLU A 199 -6.38 -14.78 -17.85
N LYS A 200 -6.78 -14.13 -18.96
CA LYS A 200 -5.99 -14.15 -20.21
C LYS A 200 -4.61 -13.48 -20.05
N TYR A 201 -4.40 -12.72 -18.98
CA TYR A 201 -3.16 -12.02 -18.67
C TYR A 201 -2.38 -12.71 -17.54
N ASP A 202 -2.32 -14.04 -17.52
CA ASP A 202 -1.56 -14.83 -16.53
C ASP A 202 -0.11 -14.34 -16.31
N GLN A 203 0.51 -13.76 -17.34
CA GLN A 203 1.87 -13.20 -17.30
C GLN A 203 1.97 -11.86 -16.54
N LEU A 204 0.86 -11.14 -16.33
CA LEU A 204 0.81 -9.85 -15.61
C LEU A 204 0.47 -10.00 -14.12
N GLY A 205 0.08 -11.19 -13.66
CA GLY A 205 -0.18 -11.45 -12.24
C GLY A 205 -1.36 -10.65 -11.65
N VAL A 206 -2.36 -10.29 -12.47
CA VAL A 206 -3.52 -9.50 -12.03
C VAL A 206 -4.32 -10.25 -10.97
N THR A 207 -4.51 -9.62 -9.81
CA THR A 207 -5.26 -10.22 -8.69
C THR A 207 -6.52 -9.39 -8.39
N LEU A 208 -7.67 -10.06 -8.30
CA LEU A 208 -8.93 -9.44 -7.90
C LEU A 208 -9.17 -9.60 -6.40
N ARG A 209 -9.42 -8.48 -5.72
CA ARG A 209 -9.74 -8.44 -4.29
C ARG A 209 -11.05 -7.71 -4.04
N LYS A 210 -11.70 -8.03 -2.92
CA LYS A 210 -12.88 -7.34 -2.40
C LYS A 210 -12.48 -6.38 -1.30
N ILE A 211 -13.05 -5.19 -1.32
CA ILE A 211 -12.96 -4.24 -0.22
C ILE A 211 -14.09 -4.58 0.74
N ASP A 212 -13.76 -5.29 1.82
CA ASP A 212 -14.77 -5.64 2.80
C ASP A 212 -15.03 -4.45 3.75
N LYS A 213 -16.27 -3.95 3.76
CA LYS A 213 -16.64 -2.80 4.60
C LYS A 213 -16.60 -3.14 6.09
N SER A 214 -16.89 -4.40 6.45
CA SER A 214 -16.83 -4.89 7.84
C SER A 214 -15.42 -5.18 8.35
N SER A 215 -14.43 -5.33 7.46
CA SER A 215 -13.06 -5.61 7.88
C SER A 215 -12.47 -4.47 8.69
N THR A 216 -11.89 -4.81 9.84
CA THR A 216 -11.15 -3.88 10.69
C THR A 216 -9.71 -3.75 10.23
N SER A 217 -9.14 -2.58 10.43
CA SER A 217 -7.78 -2.27 9.99
C SER A 217 -6.76 -2.94 10.90
N SER A 218 -5.71 -3.50 10.30
CA SER A 218 -4.65 -4.23 10.98
C SER A 218 -3.36 -3.40 11.02
N ILE A 219 -2.59 -3.55 12.09
CA ILE A 219 -1.29 -2.91 12.22
C ILE A 219 -0.20 -3.77 11.59
N ILE A 220 0.56 -3.19 10.67
CA ILE A 220 1.75 -3.79 10.08
C ILE A 220 2.97 -2.91 10.31
N HIS A 221 4.13 -3.52 10.36
CA HIS A 221 5.41 -2.83 10.38
C HIS A 221 5.86 -2.52 8.95
N SER A 222 6.55 -1.39 8.76
CA SER A 222 7.04 -0.96 7.44
C SER A 222 7.92 -1.99 6.72
N THR A 223 8.66 -2.83 7.46
CA THR A 223 9.52 -3.88 6.90
C THR A 223 8.74 -5.06 6.32
N GLU A 224 7.44 -5.16 6.56
CA GLU A 224 6.57 -6.24 6.08
C GLU A 224 5.95 -5.93 4.71
N ILE A 225 6.13 -4.70 4.23
CA ILE A 225 5.76 -4.34 2.87
C ILE A 225 6.68 -5.09 1.90
N LEU A 226 6.07 -5.81 0.97
CA LEU A 226 6.77 -6.46 -0.13
C LEU A 226 6.95 -5.48 -1.29
N SER A 227 5.85 -4.93 -1.77
CA SER A 227 5.84 -4.05 -2.93
C SER A 227 4.62 -3.12 -2.95
N HIS A 228 4.72 -2.11 -3.82
CA HIS A 228 3.61 -1.23 -4.15
C HIS A 228 2.69 -1.91 -5.18
N CYS A 229 1.40 -1.62 -5.16
CA CYS A 229 0.45 -2.15 -6.14
C CYS A 229 -0.11 -1.03 -7.03
N ALA A 230 -0.08 -1.25 -8.35
CA ALA A 230 -0.97 -0.52 -9.24
C ALA A 230 -2.37 -1.11 -9.12
N TRP A 231 -3.39 -0.27 -9.07
CA TRP A 231 -4.75 -0.74 -8.83
C TRP A 231 -5.81 0.09 -9.54
N THR A 232 -6.97 -0.53 -9.77
CA THR A 232 -8.18 0.17 -10.22
C THR A 232 -9.40 -0.33 -9.44
N ARG A 233 -10.29 0.60 -9.10
CA ARG A 233 -11.57 0.30 -8.47
C ARG A 233 -12.55 -0.19 -9.52
N TYR A 234 -13.26 -1.26 -9.18
CA TYR A 234 -14.31 -1.80 -10.01
C TYR A 234 -15.61 -1.83 -9.21
N LYS A 235 -16.63 -1.18 -9.77
CA LYS A 235 -18.02 -1.37 -9.35
C LYS A 235 -18.64 -2.31 -10.36
N PRO A 236 -19.25 -3.43 -9.94
CA PRO A 236 -20.05 -4.23 -10.85
C PRO A 236 -21.09 -3.31 -11.48
N LYS A 237 -20.98 -3.06 -12.80
CA LYS A 237 -22.08 -2.42 -13.51
C LYS A 237 -23.30 -3.29 -13.22
N SER A 238 -24.32 -2.72 -12.58
CA SER A 238 -25.58 -3.42 -12.46
C SER A 238 -25.99 -3.83 -13.87
N LEU A 239 -26.17 -5.11 -14.12
CA LEU A 239 -26.72 -5.65 -15.36
C LEU A 239 -28.21 -5.28 -15.50
N ALA A 240 -28.61 -4.09 -15.03
CA ALA A 240 -29.95 -3.54 -15.06
C ALA A 240 -30.17 -2.67 -16.31
N GLU A 241 -29.51 -3.01 -17.42
CA GLU A 241 -29.94 -2.55 -18.75
C GLU A 241 -30.33 -3.69 -19.69
N LYS A 242 -30.28 -4.96 -19.26
CA LYS A 242 -30.93 -6.04 -20.00
C LYS A 242 -31.59 -7.05 -19.06
N ASN A 243 -32.92 -6.98 -19.06
CA ASN A 243 -33.89 -8.00 -18.69
C ASN A 243 -34.35 -8.01 -17.22
N THR A 244 -35.49 -7.33 -17.04
CA THR A 244 -36.67 -7.70 -16.25
C THR A 244 -36.57 -8.89 -15.28
N ASN A 245 -37.00 -8.59 -14.04
CA ASN A 245 -37.57 -9.48 -13.03
C ASN A 245 -36.61 -10.46 -12.33
N GLN A 246 -35.81 -9.96 -11.39
CA GLN A 246 -35.62 -10.67 -10.13
C GLN A 246 -35.14 -9.74 -9.01
N SER A 247 -35.98 -9.65 -7.97
CA SER A 247 -35.66 -9.07 -6.67
C SER A 247 -34.50 -9.83 -6.05
N THR A 248 -33.31 -9.23 -6.03
CA THR A 248 -32.21 -9.65 -5.14
C THR A 248 -31.56 -8.39 -4.58
N ARG A 249 -31.39 -8.35 -3.26
CA ARG A 249 -30.75 -7.28 -2.51
C ARG A 249 -29.40 -6.94 -3.15
N LYS A 250 -29.31 -5.79 -3.82
CA LYS A 250 -28.04 -5.23 -4.33
C LYS A 250 -27.16 -4.92 -3.13
N THR A 251 -26.19 -5.77 -2.84
CA THR A 251 -25.07 -5.40 -1.98
C THR A 251 -24.12 -4.53 -2.83
N ASP A 252 -23.92 -3.27 -2.41
CA ASP A 252 -22.90 -2.35 -2.94
C ASP A 252 -21.50 -2.87 -2.59
N GLU A 253 -21.12 -3.98 -3.23
CA GLU A 253 -19.82 -4.60 -3.05
C GLU A 253 -18.79 -3.92 -3.95
N GLU A 254 -17.70 -3.46 -3.34
CA GLU A 254 -16.60 -2.81 -4.04
C GLU A 254 -15.45 -3.79 -4.24
N TYR A 255 -14.94 -3.81 -5.47
CA TYR A 255 -13.83 -4.67 -5.87
C TYR A 255 -12.65 -3.82 -6.32
N ILE A 256 -11.46 -4.40 -6.21
CA ILE A 256 -10.21 -3.79 -6.65
C ILE A 256 -9.42 -4.83 -7.44
N ALA A 257 -9.06 -4.48 -8.67
CA ALA A 257 -8.10 -5.25 -9.45
C ALA A 257 -6.73 -4.60 -9.23
N LEU A 258 -5.74 -5.41 -8.90
CA LEU A 258 -4.40 -4.93 -8.58
C LEU A 258 -3.31 -5.79 -9.20
N VAL A 259 -2.15 -5.18 -9.41
CA VAL A 259 -0.92 -5.82 -9.89
C VAL A 259 0.22 -5.39 -8.97
N CYS A 260 0.97 -6.37 -8.46
CA CYS A 260 2.20 -6.10 -7.71
C CYS A 260 3.22 -5.48 -8.67
N LEU A 261 3.74 -4.31 -8.30
CA LEU A 261 4.89 -3.72 -8.98
C LEU A 261 6.12 -4.37 -8.35
N ASP A 262 6.49 -5.54 -8.85
CA ASP A 262 7.71 -6.22 -8.42
C ASP A 262 8.92 -5.29 -8.58
N ARG A 263 9.83 -5.38 -7.60
CA ARG A 263 11.10 -4.65 -7.58
C ARG A 263 12.07 -5.25 -8.58
#